data_AF-X1HV12-F1
#
_entry.id   AF-X1HV12-F1
#
_cell.length_a   1.000
_cell.length_b   1.000
_cell.length_c   1.000
_cell.angle_alpha   90.00
_cell.angle_beta   90.00
_cell.angle_gamma   90.00
#
_symmetry.space_group_name_H-M   'P 1'
#
loop_
_entity.id
_entity.type
_entity.pdbx_description
1 polymer ?
#
loop_
_entity_poly.entity_id
_entity_poly.type
_entity_poly.pdbx_seq_one_letter_code
_entity_poly.pdbx_strand_id
1 'polypeptide(L)'
;INPSIDVNETTAIVLAAKRGGGKSAVVLIGGGSPKNFVLQTEPQIQETLKIPDAGHDYFLQFTDARPDTGGLSGATPHEAVSWGKVDPRKLPDAIVCYLDVTVALPILTHYAMAKHSRRRLKRLYFKRENLLKDVIREVRAKWPPLRPEEIPGYSKRKRGGRT
;
A
#
# COMPACT_ATOMS: atom_id res chain seq x y z
N ILE A 1 -16.70 -7.96 -10.15
CA ILE A 1 -15.51 -7.14 -9.81
C ILE A 1 -15.44 -7.09 -8.29
N ASN A 2 -14.31 -7.45 -7.67
CA ASN A 2 -14.13 -7.43 -6.22
C ASN A 2 -12.90 -6.57 -5.84
N PRO A 3 -13.10 -5.33 -5.37
CA PRO A 3 -12.00 -4.40 -5.07
C PRO A 3 -11.11 -4.87 -3.93
N SER A 4 -11.61 -5.72 -3.03
CA SER A 4 -10.83 -6.27 -1.93
C SER A 4 -9.69 -7.18 -2.42
N ILE A 5 -9.85 -7.81 -3.59
CA ILE A 5 -8.78 -8.60 -4.20
C ILE A 5 -7.64 -7.67 -4.60
N ASP A 6 -7.95 -6.57 -5.29
CA ASP A 6 -6.94 -5.61 -5.76
C ASP A 6 -6.17 -4.96 -4.60
N VAL A 7 -6.88 -4.59 -3.52
CA VAL A 7 -6.25 -4.04 -2.30
C VAL A 7 -5.31 -5.06 -1.66
N ASN A 8 -5.71 -6.32 -1.55
CA ASN A 8 -4.89 -7.36 -0.95
C ASN A 8 -3.68 -7.72 -1.83
N GLU A 9 -3.84 -7.80 -3.15
CA GLU A 9 -2.75 -8.08 -4.08
C GLU A 9 -1.70 -6.96 -4.11
N THR A 10 -2.14 -5.69 -4.12
CA THR A 10 -1.23 -4.54 -4.08
C THR A 10 -0.51 -4.43 -2.73
N THR A 11 -1.22 -4.69 -1.64
CA THR A 11 -0.64 -4.80 -0.28
C THR A 11 0.46 -5.87 -0.24
N ALA A 12 0.20 -7.04 -0.82
CA ALA A 12 1.18 -8.12 -0.87
C ALA A 12 2.46 -7.73 -1.63
N ILE A 13 2.34 -6.92 -2.68
CA ILE A 13 3.50 -6.40 -3.42
C ILE A 13 4.36 -5.49 -2.55
N VAL A 14 3.73 -4.57 -1.80
CA VAL A 14 4.43 -3.63 -0.92
C VAL A 14 5.13 -4.38 0.21
N LEU A 15 4.43 -5.28 0.89
CA LEU A 15 5.01 -6.05 1.98
C LEU A 15 6.18 -6.93 1.51
N ALA A 16 6.05 -7.58 0.36
CA ALA A 16 7.11 -8.41 -0.21
C ALA A 16 8.39 -7.61 -0.51
N ALA A 17 8.26 -6.35 -0.95
CA ALA A 17 9.42 -5.49 -1.19
C ALA A 17 10.23 -5.27 0.10
N LYS A 18 9.55 -5.06 1.23
CA LYS A 18 10.18 -4.84 2.54
C LYS A 18 10.73 -6.13 3.14
N ARG A 19 9.97 -7.23 3.09
CA ARG A 19 10.41 -8.55 3.57
C ARG A 19 11.63 -9.08 2.81
N GLY A 20 11.79 -8.71 1.54
CA GLY A 20 12.99 -9.02 0.76
C GLY A 20 14.23 -8.18 1.07
N GLY A 21 14.22 -7.37 2.15
CA GLY A 21 15.29 -6.43 2.48
C GLY A 21 15.38 -5.22 1.52
N GLY A 22 14.37 -5.04 0.68
CA GLY A 22 14.28 -3.91 -0.24
C GLY A 22 13.61 -2.70 0.40
N LYS A 23 13.42 -1.66 -0.42
CA LYS A 23 12.71 -0.42 -0.07
C LYS A 23 11.47 -0.26 -0.94
N SER A 24 10.45 0.40 -0.42
CA SER A 24 9.24 0.79 -1.16
C SER A 24 9.24 2.29 -1.44
N ALA A 25 8.74 2.67 -2.61
CA ALA A 25 8.67 4.06 -3.06
C ALA A 25 7.36 4.30 -3.78
N VAL A 26 6.76 5.47 -3.56
CA VAL A 26 5.59 5.93 -4.31
C VAL A 26 5.95 7.18 -5.11
N VAL A 27 5.66 7.12 -6.41
CA VAL A 27 5.72 8.26 -7.32
C VAL A 27 4.30 8.56 -7.74
N LEU A 28 3.76 9.66 -7.24
CA LEU A 28 2.38 10.07 -7.40
C LEU A 28 2.31 11.14 -8.47
N ILE A 29 1.63 10.83 -9.58
CA ILE A 29 1.39 11.76 -10.67
C ILE A 29 -0.06 12.23 -10.57
N GLY A 30 -0.27 13.44 -10.05
CA GLY A 30 -1.57 13.99 -9.72
C GLY A 30 -2.05 13.62 -8.31
N GLY A 31 -3.36 13.40 -8.16
CA GLY A 31 -4.02 13.17 -6.88
C GLY A 31 -5.23 12.23 -6.97
N GLY A 32 -6.24 12.46 -6.13
CA GLY A 32 -7.51 11.75 -6.15
C GLY A 32 -7.43 10.26 -5.78
N SER A 33 -8.34 9.47 -6.35
CA SER A 33 -8.47 8.04 -6.05
C SER A 33 -7.18 7.24 -6.29
N PRO A 34 -6.41 7.44 -7.39
CA PRO A 34 -5.15 6.74 -7.58
C PRO A 34 -4.12 6.99 -6.47
N LYS A 35 -4.04 8.23 -5.94
CA LYS A 35 -3.17 8.56 -4.79
C LYS A 35 -3.61 7.79 -3.55
N ASN A 36 -4.90 7.76 -3.24
CA ASN A 36 -5.37 6.99 -2.08
C ASN A 36 -5.15 5.50 -2.26
N PHE A 37 -5.41 4.98 -3.46
CA PHE A 37 -5.39 3.56 -3.73
C PHE A 37 -4.02 2.92 -3.54
N VAL A 38 -2.94 3.62 -3.90
CA VAL A 38 -1.58 3.13 -3.63
C VAL A 38 -1.19 3.29 -2.16
N LEU A 39 -1.55 4.42 -1.53
CA LEU A 39 -1.15 4.73 -0.16
C LEU A 39 -1.91 3.91 0.90
N GLN A 40 -3.13 3.44 0.61
CA GLN A 40 -3.93 2.63 1.55
C GLN A 40 -3.30 1.26 1.82
N THR A 41 -2.33 0.81 1.02
CA THR A 41 -1.61 -0.45 1.25
C THR A 41 -0.89 -0.45 2.60
N GLU A 42 -0.37 0.69 3.05
CA GLU A 42 0.33 0.81 4.33
C GLU A 42 -0.63 0.73 5.54
N PRO A 43 -1.75 1.50 5.60
CA PRO A 43 -2.82 1.25 6.58
C PRO A 43 -3.40 -0.17 6.52
N GLN A 44 -3.52 -0.77 5.33
CA GLN A 44 -3.96 -2.16 5.21
C GLN A 44 -3.00 -3.12 5.94
N ILE A 45 -1.68 -2.93 5.79
CA ILE A 45 -0.65 -3.74 6.48
C ILE A 45 -0.72 -3.51 8.00
N GLN A 46 -0.72 -2.25 8.43
CA GLN A 46 -0.53 -1.88 9.84
C GLN A 46 -1.82 -2.01 10.66
N GLU A 47 -2.93 -1.48 10.15
CA GLU A 47 -4.19 -1.40 10.90
C GLU A 47 -5.08 -2.61 10.70
N THR A 48 -5.12 -3.17 9.48
CA THR A 48 -6.03 -4.28 9.16
C THR A 48 -5.35 -5.63 9.38
N LEU A 49 -4.19 -5.85 8.78
CA LEU A 49 -3.44 -7.10 8.93
C LEU A 49 -2.63 -7.16 10.24
N LYS A 50 -2.51 -6.03 10.95
CA LYS A 50 -1.73 -5.89 12.19
C LYS A 50 -0.28 -6.33 12.01
N ILE A 51 0.29 -6.17 10.83
CA ILE A 51 1.69 -6.52 10.55
C ILE A 51 2.56 -5.29 10.86
N PRO A 52 3.60 -5.41 11.71
CA PRO A 52 4.50 -4.31 12.00
C PRO A 52 5.19 -3.83 10.72
N ASP A 53 5.00 -2.55 10.42
CA ASP A 53 5.57 -1.87 9.26
C ASP A 53 5.62 -0.36 9.52
N ALA A 54 6.46 0.36 8.77
CA ALA A 54 6.74 1.77 9.03
C ALA A 54 6.18 2.74 7.97
N GLY A 55 5.51 2.29 6.90
CA GLY A 55 5.17 3.18 5.77
C GLY A 55 6.20 3.13 4.64
N HIS A 56 5.94 3.83 3.54
CA HIS A 56 6.86 3.88 2.40
C HIS A 56 8.19 4.58 2.72
N ASP A 57 9.30 4.10 2.14
CA ASP A 57 10.64 4.68 2.33
C ASP A 57 10.86 5.98 1.54
N TYR A 58 10.18 6.12 0.40
CA TYR A 58 10.29 7.29 -0.47
C TYR A 58 8.92 7.75 -0.95
N PHE A 59 8.74 9.06 -0.94
CA PHE A 59 7.51 9.72 -1.36
C PHE A 59 7.85 10.87 -2.30
N LEU A 60 7.37 10.78 -3.54
CA LEU A 60 7.48 11.85 -4.54
C LEU A 60 6.10 12.10 -5.14
N GLN A 61 5.60 13.33 -5.02
CA GLN A 61 4.32 13.72 -5.59
C GLN A 61 4.48 14.90 -6.54
N PHE A 62 3.82 14.84 -7.69
CA PHE A 62 3.59 15.97 -8.59
C PHE A 62 2.11 16.29 -8.58
N THR A 63 1.74 17.51 -8.23
CA THR A 63 0.33 17.92 -8.19
C THR A 63 0.19 19.42 -8.34
N ASP A 64 -0.87 19.88 -8.98
CA ASP A 64 -1.32 21.27 -8.97
C ASP A 64 -2.29 21.57 -7.81
N ALA A 65 -2.73 20.53 -7.08
CA ALA A 65 -3.69 20.65 -6.01
C ALA A 65 -3.06 21.31 -4.78
N ARG A 66 -3.68 22.40 -4.33
CA ARG A 66 -3.18 23.16 -3.17
C ARG A 66 -3.60 22.53 -1.85
N PRO A 67 -2.75 22.59 -0.81
CA PRO A 67 -3.03 21.98 0.50
C PRO A 67 -4.11 22.73 1.31
N ASP A 68 -4.30 24.04 1.07
CA ASP A 68 -5.24 24.90 1.83
C ASP A 68 -6.69 24.44 1.76
N THR A 69 -7.07 23.77 0.68
CA THR A 69 -8.44 23.28 0.47
C THR A 69 -8.80 22.05 1.31
N GLY A 70 -7.82 21.43 1.99
CA GLY A 70 -8.05 20.19 2.76
C GLY A 70 -8.35 18.96 1.90
N GLY A 71 -8.17 19.04 0.59
CA GLY A 71 -8.39 17.90 -0.31
C GLY A 71 -7.25 16.89 -0.29
N LEU A 72 -7.58 15.60 -0.35
CA LEU A 72 -6.61 14.48 -0.42
C LEU A 72 -5.52 14.70 -1.50
N SER A 73 -5.91 15.27 -2.65
CA SER A 73 -4.97 15.56 -3.74
C SER A 73 -3.83 16.49 -3.29
N GLY A 74 -4.14 17.52 -2.49
CA GLY A 74 -3.16 18.46 -1.95
C GLY A 74 -2.54 18.05 -0.61
N ALA A 75 -2.99 16.94 -0.01
CA ALA A 75 -2.53 16.46 1.29
C ALA A 75 -0.99 16.34 1.36
N THR A 76 -0.40 16.97 2.37
CA THR A 76 1.05 17.09 2.53
C THR A 76 1.68 15.76 2.98
N PRO A 77 3.01 15.57 2.82
CA PRO A 77 3.67 14.38 3.34
C PRO A 77 3.58 14.26 4.87
N HIS A 78 3.53 15.39 5.59
CA HIS A 78 3.33 15.42 7.03
C HIS A 78 1.97 14.80 7.41
N GLU A 79 0.93 15.10 6.64
CA GLU A 79 -0.38 14.46 6.79
C GLU A 79 -0.31 12.97 6.42
N ALA A 80 0.45 12.58 5.40
CA ALA A 80 0.62 11.16 5.07
C ALA A 80 1.31 10.36 6.19
N VAL A 81 2.25 10.97 6.92
CA VAL A 81 2.93 10.35 8.08
C VAL A 81 1.98 10.11 9.24
N SER A 82 1.02 11.01 9.52
CA SER A 82 0.09 10.80 10.64
C SER A 82 -0.80 9.56 10.47
N TRP A 83 -0.99 9.12 9.22
CA TRP A 83 -1.72 7.90 8.85
C TRP A 83 -0.80 6.68 8.64
N GLY A 84 0.49 6.77 8.98
CA GLY A 84 1.45 5.67 8.80
C GLY A 84 1.76 5.34 7.33
N LYS A 85 1.41 6.20 6.36
CA LYS A 85 1.62 5.95 4.92
C LYS A 85 3.09 6.12 4.50
N VAL A 86 3.86 6.90 5.25
CA VAL A 86 5.28 7.19 5.00
C VAL A 86 6.05 7.01 6.29
N ASP A 87 7.26 6.45 6.20
CA ASP A 87 8.14 6.31 7.37
C ASP A 87 8.45 7.69 7.97
N PRO A 88 8.13 7.94 9.25
CA PRO A 88 8.41 9.23 9.89
C PRO A 88 9.88 9.65 9.78
N ARG A 89 10.81 8.68 9.75
CA ARG A 89 12.26 8.92 9.60
C ARG A 89 12.66 9.36 8.20
N LYS A 90 11.75 9.18 7.23
CA LYS A 90 11.92 9.53 5.80
C LYS A 90 11.14 10.78 5.40
N LEU A 91 10.41 11.38 6.35
CA LEU A 91 9.67 12.61 6.10
C LEU A 91 10.54 13.77 5.56
N PRO A 92 11.80 14.00 6.01
CA PRO A 92 12.66 15.02 5.42
C PRO A 92 12.98 14.77 3.94
N ASP A 93 12.89 13.52 3.48
CA ASP A 93 13.15 13.10 2.10
C ASP A 93 11.86 13.07 1.25
N ALA A 94 10.69 13.39 1.82
CA ALA A 94 9.42 13.37 1.13
C ALA A 94 9.18 14.67 0.35
N ILE A 95 9.02 14.56 -0.97
CA ILE A 95 8.97 15.72 -1.87
C ILE A 95 7.59 15.86 -2.50
N VAL A 96 7.06 17.09 -2.47
CA VAL A 96 5.90 17.51 -3.27
C VAL A 96 6.35 18.61 -4.23
N CYS A 97 6.15 18.37 -5.52
CA CYS A 97 6.38 19.33 -6.58
C CYS A 97 5.04 19.88 -7.05
N TYR A 98 4.82 21.18 -6.81
CA TYR A 98 3.63 21.89 -7.27
C TYR A 98 3.79 22.29 -8.74
N LEU A 99 3.46 21.36 -9.64
CA LEU A 99 3.66 21.51 -11.08
C LEU A 99 2.66 20.64 -11.86
N ASP A 100 2.23 21.15 -13.01
CA ASP A 100 1.42 20.39 -13.96
C ASP A 100 2.15 19.11 -14.42
N VAL A 101 1.43 17.99 -14.42
CA VAL A 101 1.99 16.66 -14.72
C VAL A 101 2.51 16.54 -16.16
N THR A 102 1.98 17.32 -17.09
CA THR A 102 2.41 17.36 -18.49
C THR A 102 3.80 17.99 -18.65
N VAL A 103 4.22 18.82 -17.69
CA VAL A 103 5.58 19.37 -17.62
C VAL A 103 6.47 18.47 -16.78
N ALA A 104 6.00 18.04 -15.61
CA ALA A 104 6.78 17.27 -14.65
C ALA A 104 7.21 15.90 -15.19
N LEU A 105 6.28 15.13 -15.76
CA LEU A 105 6.51 13.73 -16.12
C LEU A 105 7.54 13.57 -17.25
N PRO A 106 7.52 14.37 -18.34
CA PRO A 106 8.58 14.30 -19.36
C PRO A 106 9.97 14.63 -18.82
N ILE A 107 10.09 15.66 -17.97
CA ILE A 107 11.37 16.06 -17.38
C ILE A 107 11.93 14.96 -16.48
N LEU A 108 11.10 14.42 -15.57
CA LEU A 108 11.49 13.31 -14.69
C LEU A 108 11.92 12.08 -15.49
N THR A 109 11.14 11.73 -16.52
CA THR A 109 11.41 10.58 -17.38
C THR A 109 12.74 10.75 -18.12
N HIS A 110 12.96 11.92 -18.73
CA HIS A 110 14.20 12.23 -19.42
C HIS A 110 15.40 12.13 -18.47
N TYR A 111 15.32 12.74 -17.29
CA TYR A 111 16.38 12.68 -16.29
C TYR A 111 16.68 11.23 -15.85
N ALA A 112 15.65 10.46 -15.52
CA ALA A 112 15.81 9.08 -15.07
C ALA A 112 16.47 8.18 -16.13
N MET A 113 16.09 8.37 -17.41
CA MET A 113 16.68 7.64 -18.53
C MET A 113 18.10 8.09 -18.85
N ALA A 114 18.42 9.38 -18.69
CA ALA A 114 19.75 9.92 -18.95
C ALA A 114 20.77 9.57 -17.83
N LYS A 115 20.31 9.44 -16.59
CA LYS A 115 21.18 9.20 -15.42
C LYS A 115 21.30 7.74 -15.00
N HIS A 116 20.41 6.86 -15.47
CA HIS A 116 20.41 5.46 -15.06
C HIS A 116 20.27 4.50 -16.22
N SER A 117 21.04 3.41 -16.18
CA SER A 117 20.89 2.29 -17.10
C SER A 117 19.58 1.54 -16.86
N ARG A 118 19.10 0.87 -17.91
CA ARG A 118 17.85 0.09 -17.87
C ARG A 118 17.95 -1.01 -16.82
N ARG A 119 16.98 -1.03 -15.89
CA ARG A 119 16.88 -2.08 -14.85
C ARG A 119 16.12 -3.30 -15.36
N ARG A 120 16.47 -4.49 -14.84
CA ARG A 120 15.71 -5.73 -15.10
C ARG A 120 14.32 -5.62 -14.48
N LEU A 121 13.28 -5.90 -15.27
CA LEU A 121 11.89 -5.85 -14.82
C LEU A 121 11.61 -6.92 -13.77
N LYS A 122 11.04 -6.53 -12.62
CA LYS A 122 10.68 -7.45 -11.53
C LYS A 122 9.44 -8.30 -11.84
N ARG A 123 8.59 -7.85 -12.77
CA ARG A 123 7.35 -8.54 -13.21
C ARG A 123 6.40 -8.90 -12.06
N LEU A 124 6.23 -7.98 -11.10
CA LEU A 124 5.52 -8.22 -9.84
C LEU A 124 4.05 -8.60 -10.02
N TYR A 125 3.38 -8.06 -11.03
CA TYR A 125 1.98 -8.40 -11.34
C TYR A 125 1.77 -9.92 -11.56
N PHE A 126 2.70 -10.59 -12.22
CA PHE A 126 2.63 -12.04 -12.45
C PHE A 126 2.99 -12.86 -11.21
N LYS A 127 3.50 -12.23 -10.16
CA LYS A 127 3.84 -12.86 -8.89
C LYS A 127 2.77 -12.65 -7.82
N ARG A 128 1.77 -11.81 -8.07
CA ARG A 128 0.80 -11.33 -7.06
C ARG A 128 0.11 -12.45 -6.28
N GLU A 129 -0.28 -13.54 -6.94
CA GLU A 129 -0.91 -14.68 -6.26
C GLU A 129 0.01 -15.36 -5.26
N ASN A 130 1.30 -15.52 -5.60
CA ASN A 130 2.28 -16.12 -4.71
C ASN A 130 2.60 -15.18 -3.54
N LEU A 131 2.73 -13.88 -3.81
CA LEU A 131 2.93 -12.88 -2.76
C LEU A 131 1.75 -12.84 -1.80
N LEU A 132 0.51 -12.93 -2.32
CA LEU A 132 -0.69 -12.95 -1.48
C LEU A 132 -0.74 -14.22 -0.62
N LYS A 133 -0.32 -15.38 -1.13
CA LYS A 133 -0.20 -16.61 -0.33
C LYS A 133 0.77 -16.43 0.84
N ASP A 134 1.88 -15.72 0.63
CA ASP A 134 2.85 -15.44 1.70
C ASP A 134 2.25 -14.52 2.76
N VAL A 135 1.51 -13.48 2.37
CA VAL A 135 0.75 -12.63 3.31
C VAL A 135 -0.26 -13.46 4.12
N ILE A 136 -1.04 -14.30 3.46
CA ILE A 136 -2.04 -15.15 4.12
C ILE A 136 -1.36 -16.09 5.12
N ARG A 137 -0.18 -16.62 4.79
CA ARG A 137 0.60 -17.48 5.70
C ARG A 137 1.04 -16.69 6.94
N GLU A 138 1.57 -15.48 6.78
CA GLU A 138 1.98 -14.61 7.89
C GLU A 138 0.79 -14.25 8.79
N VAL A 139 -0.34 -13.86 8.19
CA VAL A 139 -1.56 -13.52 8.93
C VAL A 139 -2.11 -14.72 9.69
N ARG A 140 -2.18 -15.91 9.07
CA ARG A 140 -2.66 -17.14 9.75
C ARG A 140 -1.74 -17.61 10.86
N ALA A 141 -0.43 -17.41 10.72
CA ALA A 141 0.52 -17.72 11.79
C ALA A 141 0.31 -16.80 13.00
N LYS A 142 -0.06 -15.54 12.77
CA LYS A 142 -0.34 -14.57 13.83
C LYS A 142 -1.74 -14.71 14.43
N TRP A 143 -2.73 -14.96 13.58
CA TRP A 143 -4.15 -15.08 13.91
C TRP A 143 -4.68 -16.38 13.32
N PRO A 144 -4.49 -17.51 14.02
CA PRO A 144 -5.07 -18.77 13.58
C PRO A 144 -6.60 -18.63 13.51
N PRO A 145 -7.25 -19.30 12.54
CA PRO A 145 -8.70 -19.25 12.42
C PRO A 145 -9.33 -19.72 13.72
N LEU A 146 -10.33 -18.96 14.20
CA LEU A 146 -11.11 -19.34 15.37
C LEU A 146 -11.73 -20.71 15.14
N ARG A 147 -11.67 -21.57 16.17
CA ARG A 147 -12.49 -22.77 16.20
C ARG A 147 -13.95 -22.34 16.18
N PRO A 148 -14.87 -23.13 15.61
CA PRO A 148 -16.29 -22.78 15.57
C PRO A 148 -16.84 -22.41 16.96
N GLU A 149 -16.35 -23.09 18.00
CA GLU A 149 -16.67 -22.86 19.42
C GLU A 149 -16.28 -21.47 19.94
N GLU A 150 -15.29 -20.83 19.31
CA GLU A 150 -14.73 -19.54 19.72
C GLU A 150 -15.38 -18.37 18.97
N ILE A 151 -16.26 -18.65 18.00
CA ILE A 151 -16.97 -17.63 17.23
C ILE A 151 -18.14 -17.10 18.08
N PRO A 152 -18.18 -15.80 18.43
CA PRO A 152 -19.28 -15.22 19.20
C PRO A 152 -20.63 -15.45 18.50
N GLY A 153 -21.59 -16.03 19.21
CA GLY A 153 -22.91 -16.35 18.67
C GLY A 153 -23.00 -17.69 17.91
N TYR A 154 -21.92 -18.47 17.83
CA TYR A 154 -21.97 -19.81 17.25
C TYR A 154 -22.73 -20.77 18.16
N SER A 155 -23.95 -21.13 17.75
CA SER A 155 -24.70 -22.24 18.32
C SER A 155 -24.59 -23.44 17.39
N LYS A 156 -24.09 -24.57 17.91
CA LYS A 156 -24.20 -25.85 17.20
C LYS A 156 -25.70 -26.10 16.99
N ARG A 157 -26.20 -25.92 15.76
CA ARG A 157 -27.53 -26.42 15.39
C ARG A 157 -27.55 -27.90 15.75
N LYS A 158 -28.28 -28.27 16.81
CA LYS A 158 -28.59 -29.66 17.12
C LYS A 158 -29.26 -30.20 15.86
N ARG A 159 -28.59 -31.11 15.15
CA ARG A 159 -29.25 -31.93 14.14
C ARG A 159 -30.35 -32.67 14.89
N GLY A 160 -31.59 -32.21 14.74
CA GLY A 160 -32.75 -32.86 15.32
C GLY A 160 -32.74 -34.32 14.88
N GLY A 161 -32.63 -35.22 15.86
CA GLY A 161 -32.84 -36.63 15.63
C GLY A 161 -34.24 -36.82 15.09
N ARG A 162 -34.36 -37.45 13.92
CA ARG A 162 -35.60 -38.07 13.50
C ARG A 162 -35.80 -39.28 14.40
N THR A 163 -36.79 -39.20 15.30
CA THR A 163 -37.53 -40.37 15.81
C THR A 163 -38.85 -40.40 15.08
#